data_AF-A0A2D4Q344-F1
#
_entry.id   AF-A0A2D4Q344-F1
#
_cell.length_a   1.000
_cell.length_b   1.000
_cell.length_c   1.000
_cell.angle_alpha   90.00
_cell.angle_beta   90.00
_cell.angle_gamma   90.00
#
_symmetry.space_group_name_H-M   'P 1'
#
loop_
_entity.id
_entity.type
_entity.pdbx_description
1 polymer ?
#
loop_
_entity_poly.entity_id
_entity_poly.type
_entity_poly.pdbx_seq_one_letter_code
_entity_poly.pdbx_strand_id
1 'polypeptide(L)'
;ESLPSDLQTRKERDVTNEPRQKLRIFYQFLYNNNTRQQTEARDDLHCPWCTLNCRKLYSLLKHLKLCHSRFIFNYVYHPKGARIDVSINECYDGSYAGNPQDIHRQPGFAFSRNGPVKRTPITHILVCRPKRTKASMSEFLESEDGEVEQQRTYSSGHNRLYFHSDTCLPLRPQEMEVDSEDEKDPEWLREKTITQIEEFSDVNEGEKEVMKLWNLHVMKHGFIADNQMNHACMLFVENYGHKIIKKNLCRNFMLHLVSMHDFNLISIM
;
A
#
# COMPACT_ATOMS: atom_id res chain seq x y z
N GLU A 1 1.22 -25.32 84.96
CA GLU A 1 2.35 -24.38 84.83
C GLU A 1 2.37 -23.85 83.41
N SER A 2 2.04 -22.58 83.28
CA SER A 2 1.77 -21.85 82.04
C SER A 2 2.96 -20.95 81.72
N LEU A 3 3.62 -21.19 80.59
CA LEU A 3 4.66 -20.33 80.03
C LEU A 3 4.03 -19.13 79.31
N PRO A 4 4.39 -17.87 79.62
CA PRO A 4 4.03 -16.74 78.77
C PRO A 4 5.18 -16.38 77.82
N SER A 5 4.79 -16.07 76.59
CA SER A 5 5.61 -15.58 75.49
C SER A 5 5.83 -14.07 75.60
N ASP A 6 7.08 -13.63 75.74
CA ASP A 6 7.48 -12.22 75.67
C ASP A 6 7.44 -11.70 74.22
N LEU A 7 6.38 -10.96 73.87
CA LEU A 7 6.36 -10.08 72.71
C LEU A 7 6.85 -8.68 73.13
N GLN A 8 8.12 -8.39 72.88
CA GLN A 8 8.64 -7.03 72.93
C GLN A 8 8.16 -6.23 71.70
N THR A 9 7.14 -5.41 71.89
CA THR A 9 6.74 -4.35 70.96
C THR A 9 7.82 -3.27 70.89
N ARG A 10 8.73 -3.40 69.91
CA ARG A 10 9.68 -2.34 69.55
C ARG A 10 8.95 -1.28 68.73
N LYS A 11 8.54 -0.22 69.40
CA LYS A 11 7.95 1.01 68.85
C LYS A 11 8.97 1.66 67.90
N GLU A 12 8.86 1.40 66.60
CA GLU A 12 9.63 2.12 65.59
C GLU A 12 9.21 3.59 65.58
N ARG A 13 10.22 4.45 65.69
CA ARG A 13 10.08 5.89 65.80
C ARG A 13 9.67 6.44 64.44
N ASP A 14 8.55 7.15 64.47
CA ASP A 14 7.98 7.93 63.37
C ASP A 14 9.04 8.91 62.84
N VAL A 15 9.57 8.61 61.65
CA VAL A 15 10.54 9.47 60.95
C VAL A 15 9.74 10.57 60.25
N THR A 16 9.69 11.73 60.90
CA THR A 16 9.59 13.07 60.32
C THR A 16 8.83 13.19 58.99
N ASN A 17 7.55 13.58 59.10
CA ASN A 17 6.74 14.16 58.03
C ASN A 17 7.40 15.44 57.46
N GLU A 18 8.37 15.28 56.57
CA GLU A 18 8.65 16.29 55.55
C GLU A 18 7.47 16.25 54.55
N PRO A 19 6.77 17.36 54.27
CA PRO A 19 5.71 17.35 53.28
C PRO A 19 6.34 17.02 51.94
N ARG A 20 6.14 15.79 51.45
CA ARG A 20 6.49 15.41 50.06
C ARG A 20 5.90 16.48 49.16
N GLN A 21 6.75 17.32 48.56
CA GLN A 21 6.31 18.35 47.62
C GLN A 21 5.41 17.67 46.60
N LYS A 22 4.13 18.07 46.55
CA LYS A 22 3.18 17.52 45.60
C LYS A 22 3.72 17.79 44.21
N LEU A 23 3.93 16.73 43.42
CA LEU A 23 4.41 16.83 42.06
C LEU A 23 3.40 17.63 41.24
N ARG A 24 3.82 18.79 40.72
CA ARG A 24 2.98 19.60 39.83
C ARG A 24 3.25 19.27 38.38
N ILE A 25 2.19 19.13 37.59
CA ILE A 25 2.25 18.84 36.17
C ILE A 25 1.81 20.05 35.39
N PHE A 26 2.66 20.53 34.49
CA PHE A 26 2.39 21.66 33.61
C PHE A 26 2.23 21.14 32.18
N TYR A 27 1.09 21.38 31.53
CA TYR A 27 0.95 21.11 30.10
C TYR A 27 1.19 22.37 29.29
N GLN A 28 2.04 22.26 28.28
CA GLN A 28 2.33 23.33 27.33
C GLN A 28 1.94 22.88 25.93
N PHE A 29 0.91 23.49 25.38
CA PHE A 29 0.40 23.21 24.04
C PHE A 29 1.18 24.05 23.03
N LEU A 30 1.81 23.37 22.08
CA LEU A 30 2.58 23.96 21.00
C LEU A 30 1.77 23.82 19.71
N TYR A 31 1.56 24.93 19.01
CA TYR A 31 0.91 24.93 17.70
C TYR A 31 1.79 25.63 16.66
N ASN A 32 2.23 24.85 15.67
CA ASN A 32 3.16 25.22 14.59
C ASN A 32 4.41 25.96 15.04
N ASN A 33 4.89 25.69 16.27
CA ASN A 33 5.99 26.39 16.96
C ASN A 33 5.83 27.92 17.12
N ASN A 34 4.80 28.52 16.53
CA ASN A 34 4.52 29.95 16.53
C ASN A 34 3.67 30.38 17.73
N THR A 35 2.80 29.49 18.20
CA THR A 35 1.92 29.78 19.34
C THR A 35 2.11 28.73 20.43
N ARG A 36 2.16 29.21 21.67
CA ARG A 36 2.38 28.39 22.85
C ARG A 36 1.38 28.80 23.91
N GLN A 37 0.65 27.83 24.45
CA GLN A 37 -0.26 28.04 25.57
C GLN A 37 0.11 27.09 26.70
N GLN A 38 0.40 27.66 27.86
CA GLN A 38 0.59 26.88 29.08
C GLN A 38 -0.72 26.83 29.86
N THR A 39 -1.09 25.65 30.32
CA THR A 39 -2.27 25.46 31.17
C THR A 39 -1.92 25.55 32.64
N GLU A 40 -2.96 25.62 33.48
CA GLU A 40 -2.83 25.56 34.93
C GLU A 40 -2.12 24.27 35.37
N ALA A 41 -1.29 24.42 36.40
CA ALA A 41 -0.59 23.30 37.00
C ALA A 41 -1.58 22.34 37.66
N ARG A 42 -1.54 21.06 37.29
CA ARG A 42 -2.32 20.02 37.96
C ARG A 42 -1.51 19.38 39.09
N ASP A 43 -2.16 19.17 40.22
CA ASP A 43 -1.57 18.51 41.40
C ASP A 43 -1.86 17.00 41.41
N ASP A 44 -2.53 16.47 40.38
CA ASP A 44 -2.94 15.08 40.27
C ASP A 44 -2.35 14.37 39.02
N LEU A 45 -2.25 13.05 39.09
CA LEU A 45 -1.73 12.19 38.02
C LEU A 45 -2.86 11.56 37.20
N HIS A 46 -3.96 12.28 37.04
CA HIS A 46 -5.06 11.86 36.19
C HIS A 46 -4.81 12.30 34.75
N CYS A 47 -5.14 11.44 33.80
CA CYS A 47 -5.13 11.82 32.39
C CYS A 47 -6.15 12.94 32.13
N PRO A 48 -5.75 14.07 31.52
CA PRO A 48 -6.67 15.18 31.23
C PRO A 48 -7.81 14.82 30.26
N TRP A 49 -7.65 13.77 29.45
CA TRP A 49 -8.63 13.38 28.42
C TRP A 49 -9.56 12.26 28.87
N CYS A 50 -9.03 11.16 29.39
CA CYS A 50 -9.83 9.99 29.75
C CYS A 50 -10.02 9.83 31.27
N THR A 51 -9.48 10.73 32.09
CA THR A 51 -9.57 10.73 33.57
C THR A 51 -8.95 9.51 34.27
N LEU A 52 -8.17 8.69 33.54
CA LEU A 52 -7.46 7.54 34.13
C LEU A 52 -6.47 7.99 35.20
N ASN A 53 -6.56 7.41 36.40
CA ASN A 53 -5.61 7.65 37.49
C ASN A 53 -4.35 6.77 37.31
N CYS A 54 -3.26 7.36 36.83
CA CYS A 54 -2.03 6.63 36.53
C CYS A 54 -1.14 6.37 37.76
N ARG A 55 -1.38 7.05 38.89
CA ARG A 55 -0.64 6.98 40.17
C ARG A 55 0.86 7.33 40.13
N LYS A 56 1.53 7.16 38.99
CA LYS A 56 2.96 7.45 38.75
C LYS A 56 3.09 8.27 37.47
N LEU A 57 4.03 9.22 37.46
CA LEU A 57 4.36 10.02 36.27
C LEU A 57 4.79 9.14 35.08
N TYR A 58 5.60 8.10 35.34
CA TYR A 58 5.99 7.09 34.35
C TYR A 58 4.79 6.51 33.59
N SER A 59 3.80 6.02 34.35
CA SER A 59 2.60 5.40 33.79
C SER A 59 1.72 6.41 33.06
N LEU A 60 1.67 7.66 33.54
CA LEU A 60 0.98 8.75 32.86
C LEU A 60 1.61 9.05 31.50
N LEU A 61 2.94 9.15 31.43
CA LEU A 61 3.65 9.41 30.17
C LEU A 61 3.47 8.28 29.16
N LYS A 62 3.58 7.00 29.58
CA LYS A 62 3.26 5.85 28.70
C LYS A 62 1.82 5.90 28.21
N HIS A 63 0.87 6.16 29.10
CA HIS A 63 -0.55 6.23 28.76
C HIS A 63 -0.84 7.34 27.74
N LEU A 64 -0.30 8.54 27.96
CA LEU A 64 -0.46 9.67 27.03
C LEU A 64 0.11 9.33 25.65
N LYS A 65 1.37 8.87 25.58
CA LYS A 65 2.03 8.52 24.31
C LYS A 65 1.31 7.39 23.54
N LEU A 66 0.76 6.39 24.23
CA LEU A 66 0.18 5.20 23.57
C LEU A 66 -1.32 5.31 23.31
N CYS A 67 -2.11 5.85 24.24
CA CYS A 67 -3.58 5.89 24.12
C CYS A 67 -4.10 7.17 23.46
N HIS A 68 -3.28 8.23 23.43
CA HIS A 68 -3.62 9.52 22.85
C HIS A 68 -2.66 9.90 21.71
N SER A 69 -2.28 8.92 20.89
CA SER A 69 -1.25 9.01 19.84
C SER A 69 -1.53 10.01 18.69
N ARG A 70 -2.72 10.64 18.67
CA ARG A 70 -3.02 11.77 17.79
C ARG A 70 -2.24 13.04 18.17
N PHE A 71 -1.72 13.07 19.39
CA PHE A 71 -0.80 14.08 19.87
C PHE A 71 0.58 13.47 20.17
N ILE A 72 1.61 14.29 20.08
CA ILE A 72 2.97 13.99 20.52
C ILE A 72 3.16 14.61 21.90
N PHE A 73 3.71 13.83 22.83
CA PHE A 73 3.97 14.24 24.20
C PHE A 73 5.47 14.18 24.49
N ASN A 74 6.06 15.35 24.76
CA ASN A 74 7.47 15.46 25.12
C ASN A 74 7.60 15.79 26.61
N TYR A 75 8.32 14.96 27.34
CA TYR A 75 8.59 15.18 28.76
C TYR A 75 9.76 16.13 28.93
N VAL A 76 9.55 17.21 29.69
CA VAL A 76 10.60 18.17 30.04
C VAL A 76 10.64 18.30 31.56
N TYR A 77 11.83 18.15 32.12
CA TYR A 77 12.04 18.37 33.55
C TYR A 77 11.76 19.83 33.91
N HIS A 78 11.00 20.05 34.98
CA HIS A 78 10.69 21.38 35.49
C HIS A 78 11.06 21.48 36.97
N PRO A 79 11.71 22.56 37.45
CA PRO A 79 12.13 22.66 38.85
C PRO A 79 11.00 22.50 39.88
N LYS A 80 9.75 22.79 39.48
CA LYS A 80 8.55 22.67 40.32
C LYS A 80 7.76 21.36 40.10
N GLY A 81 8.29 20.42 39.30
CA GLY A 81 7.65 19.14 39.02
C GLY A 81 7.95 18.61 37.60
N ALA A 82 6.91 18.43 36.80
CA ALA A 82 7.01 17.90 35.44
C ALA A 82 6.34 18.83 34.44
N ARG A 83 6.98 19.11 33.30
CA ARG A 83 6.34 19.77 32.16
C ARG A 83 6.15 18.75 31.04
N ILE A 84 4.97 18.77 30.42
CA ILE A 84 4.64 17.94 29.27
C ILE A 84 4.27 18.88 28.13
N ASP A 85 5.13 18.91 27.13
CA ASP A 85 4.89 19.66 25.90
C ASP A 85 4.02 18.79 24.99
N VAL A 86 2.89 19.33 24.54
CA VAL A 86 1.88 18.66 23.71
C VAL A 86 1.87 19.32 22.34
N SER A 87 2.06 18.54 21.29
CA SER A 87 1.91 19.00 19.89
C SER A 87 1.05 18.03 19.10
N ILE A 88 0.57 18.45 17.92
CA ILE A 88 -0.20 17.59 17.02
C ILE A 88 0.75 16.58 16.36
N ASN A 89 0.29 15.34 16.19
CA ASN A 89 1.01 14.33 15.40
C ASN A 89 0.56 14.40 13.94
N GLU A 90 1.37 15.05 13.09
CA GLU A 90 1.09 15.19 11.65
C GLU A 90 1.10 13.85 10.90
N CYS A 91 1.80 12.84 11.43
CA CYS A 91 1.95 11.53 10.81
C CYS A 91 0.94 10.49 11.33
N TYR A 92 -0.06 10.90 12.12
CA TYR A 92 -1.04 9.96 12.67
C TYR A 92 -1.91 9.37 11.56
N ASP A 93 -1.72 8.07 11.27
CA ASP A 93 -2.54 7.34 10.33
C ASP A 93 -3.86 6.88 10.98
N GLY A 94 -4.92 7.65 10.73
CA GLY A 94 -6.30 7.32 11.10
C GLY A 94 -7.12 6.72 9.96
N SER A 95 -6.47 6.19 8.92
CA SER A 95 -7.15 5.62 7.76
C SER A 95 -7.92 4.34 8.10
N TYR A 96 -8.84 3.94 7.22
CA TYR A 96 -9.72 2.79 7.43
C TYR A 96 -8.94 1.47 7.35
N ALA A 97 -8.92 0.72 8.46
CA ALA A 97 -8.31 -0.61 8.56
C ALA A 97 -9.35 -1.74 8.36
N GLY A 98 -9.84 -1.89 7.13
CA GLY A 98 -10.79 -2.95 6.76
C GLY A 98 -10.54 -3.50 5.36
N ASN A 99 -11.59 -3.91 4.65
CA ASN A 99 -11.44 -4.26 3.23
C ASN A 99 -11.14 -2.99 2.42
N PRO A 100 -9.97 -2.86 1.76
CA PRO A 100 -9.62 -1.64 1.03
C PRO A 100 -10.63 -1.26 -0.06
N GLN A 101 -11.38 -2.24 -0.58
CA GLN A 101 -12.40 -2.01 -1.61
C GLN A 101 -13.63 -1.27 -1.10
N ASP A 102 -13.91 -1.28 0.20
CA ASP A 102 -15.09 -0.60 0.76
C ASP A 102 -15.00 0.92 0.58
N ILE A 103 -13.79 1.46 0.51
CA ILE A 103 -13.51 2.91 0.35
C ILE A 103 -14.04 3.42 -1.00
N HIS A 104 -14.00 2.58 -2.04
CA HIS A 104 -14.41 2.94 -3.40
C HIS A 104 -15.81 2.45 -3.77
N ARG A 105 -16.57 1.90 -2.82
CA ARG A 105 -17.96 1.51 -3.07
C ARG A 105 -18.86 2.72 -3.16
N GLN A 106 -19.92 2.60 -3.96
CA GLN A 106 -20.96 3.61 -4.05
C GLN A 106 -21.55 3.91 -2.65
N PRO A 107 -21.83 5.19 -2.33
CA PRO A 107 -22.47 5.57 -1.07
C PRO A 107 -23.75 4.76 -0.82
N GLY A 108 -23.94 4.27 0.40
CA GLY A 108 -25.07 3.40 0.77
C GLY A 108 -24.79 1.89 0.65
N PHE A 109 -23.80 1.49 -0.13
CA PHE A 109 -23.33 0.09 -0.21
C PHE A 109 -21.96 -0.13 0.45
N ALA A 110 -21.20 0.95 0.66
CA ALA A 110 -19.97 0.93 1.43
C ALA A 110 -20.23 0.46 2.87
N PHE A 111 -19.31 -0.35 3.42
CA PHE A 111 -19.39 -0.90 4.77
C PHE A 111 -20.64 -1.76 5.06
N SER A 112 -21.35 -2.19 4.02
CA SER A 112 -22.47 -3.13 4.18
C SER A 112 -21.98 -4.43 4.81
N ARG A 113 -22.61 -4.82 5.91
CA ARG A 113 -22.34 -6.07 6.64
C ARG A 113 -23.39 -7.14 6.33
N ASN A 114 -24.05 -7.02 5.18
CA ASN A 114 -25.21 -7.84 4.81
C ASN A 114 -24.83 -9.23 4.24
N GLY A 115 -23.54 -9.58 4.21
CA GLY A 115 -23.09 -10.89 3.76
C GLY A 115 -21.57 -11.04 3.70
N PRO A 116 -21.08 -12.28 3.54
CA PRO A 116 -19.67 -12.55 3.36
C PRO A 116 -19.16 -12.00 2.02
N VAL A 117 -17.92 -11.49 2.01
CA VAL A 117 -17.26 -10.93 0.82
C VAL A 117 -15.86 -11.55 0.67
N LYS A 118 -15.52 -12.00 -0.54
CA LYS A 118 -14.17 -12.50 -0.88
C LYS A 118 -13.16 -11.34 -0.87
N ARG A 119 -11.96 -11.58 -0.33
CA ARG A 119 -10.83 -10.63 -0.31
C ARG A 119 -9.49 -11.36 -0.50
N THR A 120 -8.42 -10.62 -0.78
CA THR A 120 -7.06 -11.17 -0.81
C THR A 120 -6.62 -11.63 0.59
N PRO A 121 -5.89 -12.75 0.70
CA PRO A 121 -5.36 -13.22 1.98
C PRO A 121 -4.19 -12.33 2.42
N ILE A 122 -4.19 -11.94 3.70
CA ILE A 122 -3.13 -11.13 4.32
C ILE A 122 -2.88 -11.69 5.72
N THR A 123 -1.60 -11.84 6.09
CA THR A 123 -1.19 -12.27 7.43
C THR A 123 -0.25 -11.25 8.04
N HIS A 124 -0.49 -10.85 9.30
CA HIS A 124 0.37 -9.94 10.05
C HIS A 124 0.94 -10.63 11.29
N ILE A 125 2.22 -10.42 11.56
CA ILE A 125 2.86 -10.78 12.84
C ILE A 125 3.17 -9.47 13.58
N LEU A 126 2.45 -9.24 14.69
CA LEU A 126 2.57 -7.99 15.47
C LEU A 126 3.57 -8.11 16.64
N VAL A 127 3.57 -9.24 17.36
CA VAL A 127 4.40 -9.43 18.55
C VAL A 127 5.16 -10.74 18.44
N CYS A 128 6.49 -10.66 18.50
CA CYS A 128 7.38 -11.81 18.62
C CYS A 128 8.44 -11.51 19.67
N ARG A 129 8.60 -12.40 20.66
CA ARG A 129 9.62 -12.32 21.74
C ARG A 129 9.73 -10.94 22.41
N PRO A 130 8.74 -10.52 23.22
CA PRO A 130 8.77 -9.21 23.86
C PRO A 130 9.94 -9.08 24.86
N LYS A 131 10.70 -7.99 24.76
CA LYS A 131 11.72 -7.62 25.76
C LYS A 131 11.01 -7.22 27.07
N ARG A 132 11.50 -7.70 28.22
CA ARG A 132 10.97 -7.38 29.55
C ARG A 132 11.96 -6.48 30.31
N THR A 133 12.09 -5.24 29.86
CA THR A 133 12.93 -4.23 30.52
C THR A 133 12.23 -3.64 31.75
N LYS A 134 13.01 -3.10 32.69
CA LYS A 134 12.48 -2.41 33.86
C LYS A 134 12.12 -0.97 33.50
N ALA A 135 11.08 -0.44 34.12
CA ALA A 135 10.65 0.95 33.95
C ALA A 135 11.77 1.93 34.37
N SER A 136 12.11 2.86 33.47
CA SER A 136 13.08 3.94 33.72
C SER A 136 12.56 5.25 33.15
N MET A 137 12.79 6.37 33.84
CA MET A 137 12.41 7.70 33.33
C MET A 137 13.34 8.20 32.21
N SER A 138 14.54 7.61 32.08
CA SER A 138 15.51 7.99 31.05
C SER A 138 14.98 7.78 29.63
N GLU A 139 14.09 6.79 29.44
CA GLU A 139 13.51 6.47 28.12
C GLU A 139 12.62 7.60 27.55
N PHE A 140 12.25 8.60 28.34
CA PHE A 140 11.50 9.76 27.88
C PHE A 140 12.36 10.99 27.61
N LEU A 141 13.67 10.92 27.93
CA LEU A 141 14.63 12.01 27.79
C LEU A 141 15.63 11.76 26.66
N GLU A 142 15.88 10.48 26.34
CA GLU A 142 16.69 10.06 25.20
C GLU A 142 15.89 10.29 23.90
N SER A 143 16.53 10.82 22.85
CA SER A 143 15.88 10.94 21.54
C SER A 143 15.60 9.54 21.01
N GLU A 144 14.41 9.31 20.47
CA GLU A 144 13.97 8.04 19.88
C GLU A 144 14.75 7.68 18.58
N ASP A 145 15.97 8.23 18.38
CA ASP A 145 16.83 8.07 17.21
C ASP A 145 17.70 6.80 17.25
N GLY A 146 17.80 6.15 18.41
CA GLY A 146 18.59 4.93 18.59
C GLY A 146 17.70 3.74 18.94
N GLU A 147 17.56 2.79 18.03
CA GLU A 147 16.91 1.49 18.27
C GLU A 147 15.38 1.49 18.44
N VAL A 148 14.66 2.24 17.60
CA VAL A 148 13.50 1.57 16.99
C VAL A 148 14.11 0.50 16.08
N GLU A 149 14.44 -0.67 16.62
CA GLU A 149 14.23 -1.91 15.87
C GLU A 149 12.79 -1.77 15.43
N GLN A 150 12.57 -1.18 14.24
CA GLN A 150 11.29 -1.18 13.58
C GLN A 150 10.99 -2.65 13.53
N GLN A 151 10.15 -3.09 14.46
CA GLN A 151 9.57 -4.41 14.49
C GLN A 151 8.73 -4.37 13.22
N ARG A 152 9.42 -4.63 12.10
CA ARG A 152 8.91 -4.37 10.77
C ARG A 152 7.76 -5.35 10.71
N THR A 153 6.54 -4.83 10.81
CA THR A 153 5.35 -5.65 10.90
C THR A 153 5.42 -6.57 9.70
N TYR A 154 5.70 -7.85 9.94
CA TYR A 154 5.88 -8.79 8.86
C TYR A 154 4.49 -9.03 8.29
N SER A 155 4.19 -8.34 7.20
CA SER A 155 2.99 -8.51 6.41
C SER A 155 3.31 -9.44 5.25
N SER A 156 2.60 -10.56 5.17
CA SER A 156 2.65 -11.46 4.04
C SER A 156 1.36 -11.32 3.23
N GLY A 157 1.48 -11.16 1.91
CA GLY A 157 0.37 -10.98 0.97
C GLY A 157 0.18 -9.53 0.51
N HIS A 158 -0.88 -9.32 -0.28
CA HIS A 158 -1.21 -8.03 -0.90
C HIS A 158 -2.02 -7.13 0.04
N ASN A 159 -1.36 -6.15 0.65
CA ASN A 159 -1.96 -5.22 1.62
C ASN A 159 -2.23 -3.81 1.04
N ARG A 160 -2.63 -3.73 -0.24
CA ARG A 160 -3.02 -2.49 -0.91
C ARG A 160 -4.12 -2.74 -1.94
N LEU A 161 -4.84 -1.68 -2.27
CA LEU A 161 -5.77 -1.69 -3.39
C LEU A 161 -5.00 -1.53 -4.70
N TYR A 162 -5.27 -2.41 -5.66
CA TYR A 162 -4.78 -2.29 -7.03
C TYR A 162 -5.82 -1.63 -7.92
N PHE A 163 -5.35 -1.06 -9.02
CA PHE A 163 -6.18 -0.40 -10.01
C PHE A 163 -5.85 -0.98 -11.38
N HIS A 164 -6.87 -1.06 -12.22
CA HIS A 164 -6.71 -1.28 -13.66
C HIS A 164 -5.89 -0.13 -14.23
N SER A 165 -4.89 -0.46 -15.05
CA SER A 165 -3.89 0.46 -15.59
C SER A 165 -4.44 1.39 -16.68
N ASP A 166 -5.42 0.93 -17.45
CA ASP A 166 -6.07 1.66 -18.54
C ASP A 166 -7.19 2.60 -18.04
N THR A 167 -7.93 2.18 -17.01
CA THR A 167 -9.15 2.86 -16.54
C THR A 167 -8.99 3.52 -15.18
N CYS A 168 -7.91 3.24 -14.44
CA CYS A 168 -7.71 3.66 -13.04
C CYS A 168 -8.87 3.25 -12.11
N LEU A 169 -9.64 2.22 -12.48
CA LEU A 169 -10.73 1.69 -11.67
C LEU A 169 -10.20 0.65 -10.66
N PRO A 170 -10.82 0.53 -9.47
CA PRO A 170 -10.37 -0.41 -8.44
C PRO A 170 -10.50 -1.86 -8.90
N LEU A 171 -9.40 -2.62 -8.79
CA LEU A 171 -9.31 -4.02 -9.19
C LEU A 171 -9.96 -4.94 -8.15
N ARG A 172 -10.87 -5.82 -8.60
CA ARG A 172 -11.52 -6.79 -7.70
C ARG A 172 -10.60 -7.97 -7.39
N PRO A 173 -10.75 -8.67 -6.25
CA PRO A 173 -9.82 -9.73 -5.87
C PRO A 173 -9.90 -10.95 -6.80
N GLN A 174 -11.00 -11.10 -7.55
CA GLN A 174 -11.18 -12.15 -8.56
C GLN A 174 -10.52 -11.81 -9.90
N GLU A 175 -10.32 -10.51 -10.19
CA GLU A 175 -9.75 -10.04 -11.45
C GLU A 175 -8.23 -10.01 -11.40
N MET A 176 -7.64 -9.96 -10.21
CA MET A 176 -6.20 -9.84 -9.99
C MET A 176 -5.37 -10.99 -10.59
N GLU A 177 -5.99 -12.11 -10.92
CA GLU A 177 -5.33 -13.26 -11.56
C GLU A 177 -5.17 -13.09 -13.08
N VAL A 178 -5.89 -12.15 -13.67
CA VAL A 178 -5.90 -11.90 -15.12
C VAL A 178 -5.31 -10.52 -15.39
N ASP A 179 -4.23 -10.48 -16.15
CA ASP A 179 -3.68 -9.23 -16.65
C ASP A 179 -4.50 -8.76 -17.86
N SER A 180 -5.15 -7.61 -17.73
CA SER A 180 -5.95 -7.02 -18.80
C SER A 180 -5.08 -6.45 -19.94
N GLU A 181 -3.77 -6.30 -19.74
CA GLU A 181 -2.84 -5.66 -20.70
C GLU A 181 -1.93 -6.64 -21.45
N ASP A 182 -2.09 -7.96 -21.31
CA ASP A 182 -1.18 -8.94 -21.95
C ASP A 182 -1.43 -9.13 -23.47
N GLU A 183 -2.21 -8.25 -24.12
CA GLU A 183 -2.44 -8.31 -25.58
C GLU A 183 -1.20 -7.80 -26.35
N LYS A 184 -0.69 -8.62 -27.27
CA LYS A 184 0.50 -8.30 -28.09
C LYS A 184 0.18 -7.38 -29.27
N ASP A 185 -1.05 -7.38 -29.77
CA ASP A 185 -1.48 -6.67 -30.97
C ASP A 185 -2.60 -5.65 -30.66
N PRO A 186 -2.33 -4.58 -29.88
CA PRO A 186 -3.38 -3.69 -29.41
C PRO A 186 -4.14 -3.01 -30.56
N GLU A 187 -5.44 -2.78 -30.36
CA GLU A 187 -6.36 -2.29 -31.40
C GLU A 187 -5.89 -1.02 -32.09
N TRP A 188 -5.42 -0.04 -31.32
CA TRP A 188 -4.93 1.23 -31.85
C TRP A 188 -3.76 1.04 -32.83
N LEU A 189 -2.91 0.02 -32.62
CA LEU A 189 -1.78 -0.27 -33.49
C LEU A 189 -2.25 -0.95 -34.78
N ARG A 190 -3.28 -1.80 -34.70
CA ARG A 190 -3.94 -2.41 -35.86
C ARG A 190 -4.59 -1.33 -36.74
N GLU A 191 -5.29 -0.37 -36.15
CA GLU A 191 -5.88 0.75 -36.90
C GLU A 191 -4.79 1.65 -37.51
N LYS A 192 -3.74 1.96 -36.73
CA LYS A 192 -2.64 2.80 -37.19
C LYS A 192 -1.94 2.22 -38.42
N THR A 193 -1.65 0.91 -38.44
CA THR A 193 -1.01 0.29 -39.61
C THR A 193 -1.92 0.35 -40.84
N ILE A 194 -3.23 0.16 -40.68
CA ILE A 194 -4.19 0.25 -41.80
C ILE A 194 -4.22 1.67 -42.38
N THR A 195 -4.31 2.69 -41.52
CA THR A 195 -4.35 4.11 -41.94
C THR A 195 -3.05 4.51 -42.63
N GLN A 196 -1.89 4.12 -42.08
CA GLN A 196 -0.59 4.41 -42.70
C GLN A 196 -0.44 3.80 -44.10
N ILE A 197 -0.93 2.58 -44.33
CA ILE A 197 -0.89 1.97 -45.67
C ILE A 197 -1.85 2.67 -46.65
N GLU A 198 -2.94 3.26 -46.16
CA GLU A 198 -3.90 3.97 -47.01
C GLU A 198 -3.35 5.28 -47.59
N GLU A 199 -2.46 5.95 -46.85
CA GLU A 199 -1.88 7.26 -47.20
C GLU A 199 -0.93 7.22 -48.40
N PHE A 200 -0.46 6.04 -48.83
CA PHE A 200 0.39 5.90 -50.01
C PHE A 200 -0.38 6.25 -51.29
N SER A 201 0.08 7.25 -52.03
CA SER A 201 -0.52 7.67 -53.31
C SER A 201 0.03 6.91 -54.52
N ASP A 202 1.16 6.24 -54.36
CA ASP A 202 1.89 5.49 -55.38
C ASP A 202 1.65 3.98 -55.34
N VAL A 203 0.86 3.48 -54.37
CA VAL A 203 0.51 2.06 -54.21
C VAL A 203 -0.94 1.83 -54.64
N ASN A 204 -1.20 0.74 -55.36
CA ASN A 204 -2.56 0.45 -55.82
C ASN A 204 -3.43 -0.17 -54.70
N GLU A 205 -4.75 -0.02 -54.82
CA GLU A 205 -5.72 -0.51 -53.82
C GLU A 205 -5.65 -2.02 -53.56
N GLY A 206 -5.30 -2.81 -54.58
CA GLY A 206 -5.14 -4.26 -54.45
C GLY A 206 -3.89 -4.65 -53.64
N GLU A 207 -2.78 -3.95 -53.85
CA GLU A 207 -1.54 -4.10 -53.09
C GLU A 207 -1.74 -3.65 -51.64
N LYS A 208 -2.34 -2.46 -51.44
CA LYS A 208 -2.66 -1.94 -50.10
C LYS A 208 -3.47 -2.94 -49.28
N GLU A 209 -4.51 -3.53 -49.86
CA GLU A 209 -5.35 -4.49 -49.15
C GLU A 209 -4.58 -5.77 -48.78
N VAL A 210 -3.73 -6.28 -49.67
CA VAL A 210 -2.87 -7.45 -49.35
C VAL A 210 -1.88 -7.09 -48.24
N MET A 211 -1.21 -5.94 -48.33
CA MET A 211 -0.27 -5.46 -47.30
C MET A 211 -0.94 -5.32 -45.94
N LYS A 212 -2.14 -4.73 -45.87
CA LYS A 212 -2.93 -4.59 -44.64
C LYS A 212 -3.26 -5.96 -44.03
N LEU A 213 -3.81 -6.88 -44.82
CA LEU A 213 -4.17 -8.21 -44.33
C LEU A 213 -2.96 -8.97 -43.82
N TRP A 214 -1.83 -8.91 -44.56
CA TRP A 214 -0.59 -9.54 -44.16
C TRP A 214 -0.02 -8.97 -42.86
N ASN A 215 0.07 -7.64 -42.74
CA ASN A 215 0.58 -6.98 -41.54
C ASN A 215 -0.25 -7.33 -40.30
N LEU A 216 -1.59 -7.32 -40.39
CA LEU A 216 -2.46 -7.71 -39.29
C LEU A 216 -2.27 -9.18 -38.89
N HIS A 217 -2.05 -10.07 -39.86
CA HIS A 217 -1.77 -11.48 -39.60
C HIS A 217 -0.44 -11.67 -38.88
N VAL A 218 0.61 -10.95 -39.30
CA VAL A 218 1.93 -10.97 -38.66
C VAL A 218 1.84 -10.44 -37.22
N MET A 219 1.14 -9.32 -37.01
CA MET A 219 0.95 -8.74 -35.67
C MET A 219 0.24 -9.72 -34.72
N LYS A 220 -0.83 -10.35 -35.19
CA LYS A 220 -1.64 -11.28 -34.38
C LYS A 220 -0.87 -12.50 -33.89
N HIS A 221 0.04 -13.03 -34.70
CA HIS A 221 0.78 -14.26 -34.38
C HIS A 221 2.19 -13.99 -33.85
N GLY A 222 2.75 -12.79 -34.08
CA GLY A 222 4.06 -12.40 -33.58
C GLY A 222 5.18 -13.28 -34.12
N PHE A 223 5.22 -13.54 -35.43
CA PHE A 223 6.31 -14.29 -36.05
C PHE A 223 7.64 -13.53 -35.91
N ILE A 224 8.70 -14.23 -35.53
CA ILE A 224 10.02 -13.66 -35.25
C ILE A 224 11.17 -14.37 -35.97
N ALA A 225 10.96 -15.58 -36.47
CA ALA A 225 12.02 -16.42 -37.05
C ALA A 225 11.71 -16.80 -38.49
N ASP A 226 12.73 -16.79 -39.35
CA ASP A 226 12.58 -17.07 -40.79
C ASP A 226 12.01 -18.45 -41.08
N ASN A 227 12.31 -19.44 -40.23
CA ASN A 227 11.75 -20.80 -40.36
C ASN A 227 10.21 -20.85 -40.20
N GLN A 228 9.60 -19.80 -39.62
CA GLN A 228 8.16 -19.69 -39.46
C GLN A 228 7.48 -19.20 -40.74
N MET A 229 8.19 -18.57 -41.67
CA MET A 229 7.58 -17.84 -42.79
C MET A 229 6.83 -18.76 -43.76
N ASN A 230 7.32 -19.98 -43.98
CA ASN A 230 6.60 -20.99 -44.75
C ASN A 230 5.25 -21.33 -44.09
N HIS A 231 5.23 -21.54 -42.77
CA HIS A 231 4.00 -21.81 -42.03
C HIS A 231 3.10 -20.57 -41.96
N ALA A 232 3.67 -19.37 -41.82
CA ALA A 232 2.95 -18.10 -41.75
C ALA A 232 2.13 -17.86 -43.03
N CYS A 233 2.70 -18.13 -44.20
CA CYS A 233 2.01 -18.05 -45.50
C CYS A 233 0.86 -19.07 -45.59
N MET A 234 1.07 -20.31 -45.14
CA MET A 234 0.02 -21.33 -45.13
C MET A 234 -1.14 -20.92 -44.22
N LEU A 235 -0.84 -20.53 -42.98
CA LEU A 235 -1.83 -20.09 -42.00
C LEU A 235 -2.56 -18.81 -42.45
N PHE A 236 -1.88 -17.93 -43.19
CA PHE A 236 -2.49 -16.75 -43.80
C PHE A 236 -3.57 -17.15 -44.80
N VAL A 237 -3.29 -18.10 -45.69
CA VAL A 237 -4.26 -18.57 -46.68
C VAL A 237 -5.42 -19.30 -46.00
N GLU A 238 -5.17 -20.07 -44.95
CA GLU A 238 -6.22 -20.71 -44.15
C GLU A 238 -7.18 -19.69 -43.54
N ASN A 239 -6.66 -18.61 -42.94
CA ASN A 239 -7.46 -17.61 -42.24
C ASN A 239 -8.09 -16.54 -43.17
N TYR A 240 -7.38 -16.13 -44.22
CA TYR A 240 -7.73 -14.99 -45.06
C TYR A 240 -8.04 -15.38 -46.52
N GLY A 241 -7.86 -16.64 -46.92
CA GLY A 241 -8.06 -17.10 -48.30
C GLY A 241 -9.45 -16.79 -48.87
N HIS A 242 -10.51 -17.01 -48.08
CA HIS A 242 -11.87 -16.62 -48.47
C HIS A 242 -12.00 -15.12 -48.74
N LYS A 243 -11.37 -14.26 -47.92
CA LYS A 243 -11.38 -12.80 -48.12
C LYS A 243 -10.61 -12.41 -49.39
N ILE A 244 -9.46 -13.04 -49.64
CA ILE A 244 -8.63 -12.82 -50.84
C ILE A 244 -9.42 -13.18 -52.11
N ILE A 245 -10.12 -14.33 -52.13
CA ILE A 245 -10.95 -14.74 -53.27
C ILE A 245 -12.12 -13.77 -53.45
N LYS A 246 -12.84 -13.44 -52.38
CA LYS A 246 -14.00 -12.53 -52.43
C LYS A 246 -13.63 -11.13 -52.92
N LYS A 247 -12.44 -10.64 -52.57
CA LYS A 247 -11.91 -9.34 -53.04
C LYS A 247 -11.16 -9.42 -54.37
N ASN A 248 -11.07 -10.60 -55.00
CA ASN A 248 -10.33 -10.84 -56.25
C ASN A 248 -8.84 -10.44 -56.18
N LEU A 249 -8.16 -10.75 -55.08
CA LEU A 249 -6.78 -10.35 -54.80
C LEU A 249 -5.74 -11.46 -55.01
N CYS A 250 -6.13 -12.61 -55.55
CA CYS A 250 -5.24 -13.77 -55.70
C CYS A 250 -3.95 -13.46 -56.49
N ARG A 251 -4.03 -12.59 -57.50
CA ARG A 251 -2.86 -12.18 -58.31
C ARG A 251 -1.89 -11.30 -57.50
N ASN A 252 -2.41 -10.33 -56.75
CA ASN A 252 -1.60 -9.50 -55.87
C ASN A 252 -0.96 -10.32 -54.75
N PHE A 253 -1.70 -11.30 -54.21
CA PHE A 253 -1.16 -12.22 -53.23
C PHE A 253 -0.03 -13.10 -53.80
N MET A 254 -0.15 -13.56 -55.05
CA MET A 254 0.93 -14.27 -55.72
C MET A 254 2.19 -13.40 -55.89
N LEU A 255 2.04 -12.13 -56.24
CA LEU A 255 3.17 -11.19 -56.31
C LEU A 255 3.84 -11.00 -54.94
N HIS A 256 3.05 -10.96 -53.86
CA HIS A 256 3.58 -10.92 -52.50
C HIS A 256 4.39 -12.19 -52.18
N LEU A 257 3.92 -13.39 -52.56
CA LEU A 257 4.69 -14.63 -52.39
C LEU A 257 6.01 -14.61 -53.17
N VAL A 258 6.01 -14.10 -54.41
CA VAL A 258 7.25 -13.94 -55.19
C VAL A 258 8.22 -13.00 -54.45
N SER A 259 7.73 -11.86 -53.97
CA SER A 259 8.56 -10.93 -53.17
C SER A 259 9.14 -11.59 -51.92
N MET A 260 8.36 -12.41 -51.21
CA MET A 260 8.81 -13.14 -50.02
C MET A 260 9.91 -14.18 -50.35
N HIS A 261 9.83 -14.80 -51.52
CA HIS A 261 10.88 -15.68 -52.03
C HIS A 261 12.15 -14.88 -52.38
N ASP A 262 12.01 -13.71 -53.01
CA ASP A 262 13.12 -12.83 -53.37
C ASP A 262 13.88 -12.33 -52.13
N PHE A 263 13.20 -12.18 -50.99
CA PHE A 263 13.79 -11.91 -49.68
C PHE A 263 14.35 -13.16 -48.95
N ASN A 264 14.40 -14.31 -49.62
CA ASN A 264 14.89 -15.59 -49.09
C ASN A 264 14.12 -16.12 -47.86
N LEU A 265 12.84 -15.74 -47.69
CA LEU A 265 12.02 -16.17 -46.55
C LEU A 265 11.25 -17.48 -46.80
N ILE A 266 10.93 -17.76 -48.06
CA ILE A 266 10.18 -18.97 -48.45
C ILE A 266 10.91 -19.69 -49.58
N SER A 267 10.74 -21.01 -49.66
CA SER A 267 11.33 -21.84 -50.71
C SER A 267 10.33 -22.11 -51.83
N ILE A 268 10.81 -22.10 -53.09
CA ILE A 268 10.14 -22.80 -54.18
C ILE A 268 10.37 -24.28 -53.91
N MET A 269 9.32 -25.00 -53.51
CA MET A 269 9.41 -26.44 -53.26
C MET A 269 9.93 -27.19 -54.49
#